data_AF-A0A963AMC9-F1
#
_entry.id   AF-A0A963AMC9-F1
#
_cell.length_a   1.000
_cell.length_b   1.000
_cell.length_c   1.000
_cell.angle_alpha   90.00
_cell.angle_beta   90.00
_cell.angle_gamma   90.00
#
_symmetry.space_group_name_H-M   'P 1'
#
loop_
_entity.id
_entity.type
_entity.pdbx_description
1 polymer ?
#
loop_
_entity_poly.entity_id
_entity_poly.type
_entity_poly.pdbx_seq_one_letter_code
_entity_poly.pdbx_strand_id
1 'polypeptide(L)' 'NPKFDVRPIYKVIQEEFVPLSEQIEWGFNDIYGISGHLNQHPREGMKVRGNPELKDRCYDFYLESLDLGGPN' A
#
# COMPACT_ATOMS: atom_id res chain seq x y z
N ASN A 1 7.40 -33.85 7.74
CA ASN A 1 6.52 -34.07 6.57
C ASN A 1 5.41 -33.02 6.61
N PRO A 2 5.52 -31.88 5.91
CA PRO A 2 4.43 -30.90 5.90
C PRO A 2 3.18 -31.54 5.30
N LYS A 3 2.03 -31.31 5.93
CA LYS A 3 0.74 -31.90 5.54
C LYS A 3 0.30 -31.50 4.13
N PHE A 4 0.86 -30.41 3.59
CA PHE A 4 0.50 -29.85 2.28
C PHE A 4 1.75 -29.44 1.50
N ASP A 5 1.67 -29.60 0.18
CA ASP A 5 2.64 -29.07 -0.76
C ASP A 5 2.26 -27.66 -1.19
N VAL A 6 3.08 -26.68 -0.83
CA VAL A 6 2.87 -25.25 -1.15
C VAL A 6 3.47 -24.84 -2.50
N ARG A 7 4.29 -25.69 -3.13
CA ARG A 7 4.98 -25.35 -4.40
C ARG A 7 4.02 -24.92 -5.51
N PRO A 8 2.84 -25.54 -5.70
CA PRO A 8 1.88 -25.09 -6.70
C PRO A 8 1.38 -23.66 -6.48
N ILE A 9 1.23 -23.23 -5.22
CA ILE A 9 0.79 -21.86 -4.89
C ILE A 9 1.88 -20.86 -5.27
N TYR A 10 3.15 -21.14 -4.92
CA TYR A 10 4.26 -20.28 -5.31
C TYR A 10 4.45 -20.21 -6.83
N LYS A 11 4.17 -21.31 -7.55
CA LYS A 11 4.19 -21.31 -9.01
C LYS A 11 3.15 -20.33 -9.58
N VAL A 12 1.91 -20.38 -9.10
CA VAL A 12 0.84 -19.43 -9.51
C VAL A 12 1.22 -17.99 -9.14
N ILE A 13 1.78 -17.76 -7.95
CA ILE A 13 2.22 -16.41 -7.56
C ILE A 13 3.26 -15.87 -8.56
N GLN A 14 4.26 -16.68 -8.91
CA GLN A 14 5.32 -16.27 -9.84
C GLN A 14 4.79 -16.06 -11.27
N GLU A 15 3.96 -16.98 -11.77
CA GLU A 15 3.54 -16.99 -13.18
C GLU A 15 2.38 -16.04 -13.45
N GLU A 16 1.50 -15.79 -12.48
CA GLU A 16 0.29 -14.98 -12.67
C GLU A 16 0.31 -13.67 -11.87
N PHE A 17 0.64 -13.72 -10.57
CA PHE A 17 0.49 -12.54 -9.69
C PHE A 17 1.64 -11.54 -9.82
N VAL A 18 2.87 -11.98 -10.06
CA VAL A 18 4.01 -11.07 -10.30
C VAL A 18 3.80 -10.24 -11.57
N PRO A 19 3.43 -10.81 -12.74
CA PRO A 19 3.09 -10.00 -13.91
C PRO A 19 1.86 -9.11 -13.69
N LEU A 20 0.85 -9.58 -12.95
CA LEU A 20 -0.32 -8.76 -12.62
C LEU A 20 0.05 -7.52 -11.79
N SER A 21 1.14 -7.58 -11.02
CA SER A 21 1.67 -6.45 -10.24
C SER A 21 2.05 -5.24 -11.07
N GLU A 22 2.41 -5.46 -12.33
CA GLU A 22 2.83 -4.42 -13.26
C GLU A 22 1.63 -3.66 -13.84
N GLN A 23 0.44 -4.27 -13.79
CA GLN A 23 -0.80 -3.72 -14.37
C GLN A 23 -1.73 -3.14 -13.31
N ILE A 24 -1.75 -3.74 -12.12
CA ILE A 24 -2.60 -3.34 -11.01
C ILE A 24 -1.71 -3.14 -9.80
N GLU A 25 -1.89 -2.01 -9.13
CA GLU A 25 -1.22 -1.78 -7.86
C GLU A 25 -1.78 -2.73 -6.78
N TRP A 26 -0.90 -3.53 -6.20
CA TRP A 26 -1.20 -4.38 -5.04
C TRP A 26 0.02 -4.50 -4.13
N GLY A 27 -0.19 -5.08 -2.95
CA GLY A 27 0.85 -5.24 -1.94
C GLY A 27 0.90 -4.07 -0.96
N PHE A 28 2.03 -3.95 -0.28
CA PHE A 28 2.24 -2.91 0.73
C PHE A 28 2.35 -1.54 0.06
N ASN A 29 1.69 -0.54 0.64
CA ASN A 29 1.74 0.84 0.20
C ASN A 29 2.12 1.73 1.38
N ASP A 30 3.09 2.61 1.19
CA ASP A 30 3.64 3.45 2.27
C ASP A 30 2.58 4.34 2.93
N ILE A 31 1.61 4.87 2.18
CA ILE A 31 0.52 5.70 2.73
C ILE A 31 -0.38 4.88 3.65
N TYR A 32 -0.72 3.64 3.26
CA TYR A 32 -1.46 2.74 4.15
C TYR A 32 -0.60 2.28 5.34
N GLY A 33 0.70 2.09 5.13
CA GLY A 33 1.67 1.80 6.19
C GLY A 33 1.72 2.91 7.24
N ILE A 34 1.84 4.16 6.81
CA ILE A 34 1.83 5.35 7.66
C ILE A 34 0.50 5.46 8.41
N SER A 35 -0.63 5.38 7.70
CA SER A 35 -1.97 5.46 8.30
C SER A 35 -2.17 4.38 9.38
N GLY A 36 -1.78 3.14 9.08
CA GLY A 36 -1.83 2.03 10.03
C GLY A 36 -0.89 2.23 11.22
N HIS A 37 0.35 2.65 10.98
CA HIS A 37 1.33 2.92 12.04
C HIS A 37 0.87 4.02 13.01
N LEU A 38 0.21 5.05 12.50
CA LEU A 38 -0.33 6.17 13.27
C LEU A 38 -1.72 5.89 13.88
N ASN A 39 -2.25 4.67 13.74
CA ASN A 39 -3.62 4.30 14.15
C ASN A 39 -4.71 5.23 13.58
N GLN A 40 -4.51 5.73 12.37
CA GLN A 40 -5.47 6.57 11.66
C GLN A 40 -6.46 5.72 10.86
N HIS A 41 -7.68 6.23 10.67
CA HIS A 41 -8.63 5.57 9.79
C HIS A 41 -8.08 5.57 8.35
N PRO A 42 -8.15 4.45 7.61
CA PRO A 42 -7.59 4.33 6.26
C PRO A 42 -8.23 5.26 5.22
N ARG A 43 -9.24 6.04 5.58
CA ARG A 43 -10.02 6.89 4.66
C ARG A 43 -9.17 8.01 4.08
N GLU A 44 -8.32 8.62 4.90
CA GLU A 44 -7.39 9.66 4.42
C GLU A 44 -6.36 9.06 3.46
N GLY A 45 -5.78 7.91 3.83
CA GLY A 45 -4.89 7.19 2.93
C GLY A 45 -5.55 6.82 1.60
N MET A 46 -6.78 6.32 1.63
CA MET A 46 -7.56 5.99 0.42
C MET A 46 -7.83 7.23 -0.43
N LYS A 47 -8.13 8.37 0.19
CA LYS A 47 -8.35 9.65 -0.51
C LYS A 47 -7.09 10.10 -1.25
N VAL A 48 -5.92 10.04 -0.61
CA VAL A 48 -4.64 10.38 -1.25
C VAL A 48 -4.31 9.40 -2.37
N ARG A 49 -4.47 8.10 -2.12
CA ARG A 49 -4.25 7.04 -3.13
C ARG A 49 -5.19 7.13 -4.34
N GLY A 50 -6.37 7.71 -4.16
CA GLY A 50 -7.32 8.00 -5.25
C GLY A 50 -6.95 9.20 -6.13
N ASN A 51 -5.97 10.02 -5.74
CA ASN A 51 -5.53 11.17 -6.52
C ASN A 51 -4.22 10.84 -7.27
N PRO A 52 -4.22 10.81 -8.62
CA PRO A 52 -3.02 10.48 -9.41
C PRO A 52 -1.79 11.35 -9.15
N GLU A 53 -1.97 12.60 -8.73
CA GLU A 53 -0.87 13.54 -8.46
C GLU A 53 -0.28 13.38 -7.06
N LEU A 54 -1.09 12.88 -6.12
CA LEU A 54 -0.72 12.76 -4.71
C LEU A 54 -0.41 11.33 -4.29
N LYS A 55 -0.84 10.34 -5.08
CA LYS A 55 -0.82 8.93 -4.68
C LYS A 55 0.56 8.45 -4.25
N ASP A 56 1.65 9.00 -4.79
CA ASP A 56 3.01 8.58 -4.48
C ASP A 56 3.76 9.57 -3.54
N ARG A 57 3.07 10.58 -2.99
CA ARG A 57 3.61 11.59 -2.06
C ARG A 57 3.55 11.11 -0.61
N CYS A 58 4.17 9.98 -0.30
CA CYS A 58 4.13 9.38 1.05
C CYS A 58 4.77 10.27 2.13
N TYR A 59 5.84 11.01 1.80
CA TYR A 59 6.47 11.97 2.71
C TYR A 59 5.54 13.12 3.08
N ASP A 60 4.85 13.72 2.10
CA ASP A 60 3.91 14.81 2.34
C ASP A 60 2.71 14.33 3.15
N PHE A 61 2.18 13.13 2.83
CA PHE A 61 1.13 12.50 3.62
C PHE A 61 1.56 12.27 5.08
N TYR A 62 2.82 11.88 5.32
CA TYR A 62 3.35 11.74 6.67
C TYR A 62 3.42 13.08 7.42
N LEU A 63 3.90 14.14 6.77
CA LEU A 63 3.93 15.48 7.37
C LEU A 63 2.53 16.00 7.71
N GLU A 64 1.56 15.83 6.81
CA GLU A 64 0.15 16.17 7.04
C GLU A 64 -0.45 15.33 8.18
N SER A 65 -0.16 14.03 8.20
CA SER A 65 -0.63 13.09 9.22
C SER A 65 -0.12 13.40 10.63
N LEU A 66 1.00 14.12 10.73
CA LEU A 66 1.59 14.58 12.01
C LEU A 66 1.18 16.02 12.37
N ASP A 67 0.33 16.68 11.59
CA ASP A 67 -0.01 18.10 11.74
C ASP A 67 1.22 19.03 11.69
N LEU A 68 2.26 18.62 10.96
CA LEU A 68 3.50 19.38 10.78
C LEU A 68 3.47 20.27 9.51
N GLY A 69 2.35 20.28 8.79
CA GLY A 69 2.21 20.89 7.47
C GLY A 69 1.45 22.23 7.41
N GLY A 70 1.26 22.95 8.50
CA GLY A 70 0.37 24.14 8.51
C GLY A 70 0.87 25.35 7.67
N PRO A 71 -0.02 26.30 7.28
CA PRO A 71 -1.48 26.35 7.49
C PRO A 71 -2.34 26.23 6.22
N ASN A 72 -3.63 25.96 6.45
CA ASN A 72 -4.78 25.97 5.51
C ASN A 72 -4.79 27.15 4.53
#